data_AF-A0AAE4SXI7-F1
#
_entry.id   AF-A0AAE4SXI7-F1
#
_cell.length_a   1.000
_cell.length_b   1.000
_cell.length_c   1.000
_cell.angle_alpha   90.00
_cell.angle_beta   90.00
_cell.angle_gamma   90.00
#
_symmetry.space_group_name_H-M   'P 1'
#
loop_
_entity.id
_entity.type
_entity.pdbx_description
1 polymer ?
#
loop_
_entity_poly.entity_id
_entity_poly.type
_entity_poly.pdbx_seq_one_letter_code
_entity_poly.pdbx_strand_id
1 'polypeptide(L)'
;MTNQNRAVQLIENGIKRGYSPTQIATLLEKFNLLAEDLLEPSYVVTVFGQEHPVWDATLGFTAEAQSGSSDIKIWCYYEPGESLTLAQARTIRQALHAAENYAGDHDE
;
A
#
# COMPACT_ATOMS: atom_id res chain seq x y z
N MET A 1 -11.63 -3.93 -0.89
CA MET A 1 -11.76 -5.41 -0.75
C MET A 1 -10.36 -5.96 -0.55
N THR A 2 -10.08 -6.70 0.52
CA THR A 2 -8.70 -7.10 0.89
C THR A 2 -8.11 -8.16 -0.05
N ASN A 3 -6.78 -8.19 -0.16
CA ASN A 3 -6.00 -9.23 -0.78
C ASN A 3 -6.36 -10.59 -0.18
N GLN A 4 -6.58 -10.65 1.14
CA GLN A 4 -7.07 -11.86 1.80
C GLN A 4 -8.43 -12.31 1.25
N ASN A 5 -9.42 -11.40 1.11
CA ASN A 5 -10.73 -11.74 0.56
C ASN A 5 -10.63 -12.22 -0.90
N ARG A 6 -9.78 -11.57 -1.69
CA ARG A 6 -9.50 -11.94 -3.08
C ARG A 6 -8.79 -13.30 -3.17
N ALA A 7 -7.83 -13.57 -2.28
CA ALA A 7 -7.13 -14.84 -2.18
C ALA A 7 -8.09 -15.98 -1.89
N VAL A 8 -8.99 -15.81 -0.91
CA VAL A 8 -10.03 -16.79 -0.57
C VAL A 8 -10.91 -17.10 -1.79
N GLN A 9 -11.41 -16.06 -2.47
CA GLN A 9 -12.22 -16.26 -3.68
C GLN A 9 -11.45 -16.96 -4.80
N LEU A 10 -10.17 -16.66 -4.98
CA LEU A 10 -9.33 -17.31 -5.98
C LEU A 10 -9.14 -18.80 -5.65
N ILE A 11 -8.86 -19.12 -4.38
CA ILE A 11 -8.72 -20.50 -3.90
C ILE A 11 -10.02 -21.27 -4.15
N GLU A 12 -11.17 -20.72 -3.73
CA GLU A 12 -12.48 -21.36 -3.93
C GLU A 12 -12.79 -21.63 -5.40
N ASN A 13 -12.55 -20.64 -6.26
CA ASN A 13 -12.78 -20.78 -7.70
C ASN A 13 -11.78 -21.73 -8.37
N GLY A 14 -10.52 -21.75 -7.93
CA GLY A 14 -9.49 -22.67 -8.39
C GLY A 14 -9.84 -24.12 -8.06
N ILE A 15 -10.27 -24.39 -6.83
CA ILE A 15 -10.72 -25.72 -6.40
C ILE A 15 -11.92 -26.18 -7.24
N LYS A 16 -12.93 -25.32 -7.45
CA LYS A 16 -14.11 -25.63 -8.28
C LYS A 16 -13.75 -25.96 -9.73
N ARG A 17 -12.65 -25.39 -10.24
CA ARG A 17 -12.12 -25.63 -11.59
C ARG A 17 -11.14 -26.80 -11.67
N GLY A 18 -10.84 -27.47 -10.55
CA GLY A 18 -9.94 -28.62 -10.50
C GLY A 18 -8.45 -28.24 -10.55
N TYR A 19 -8.09 -27.01 -10.20
CA TYR A 19 -6.68 -26.61 -10.11
C TYR A 19 -6.00 -27.31 -8.94
N SER A 20 -4.75 -27.71 -9.15
CA SER A 20 -3.92 -28.27 -8.08
C SER A 20 -3.53 -27.17 -7.08
N PRO A 21 -3.14 -27.53 -5.84
CA PRO A 21 -2.62 -26.57 -4.88
C PRO A 21 -1.46 -25.73 -5.43
N THR A 22 -0.57 -26.33 -6.23
CA THR A 22 0.55 -25.63 -6.86
C THR A 22 0.06 -24.57 -7.87
N GLN A 23 -0.93 -24.90 -8.70
CA GLN A 23 -1.51 -23.94 -9.65
C GLN A 23 -2.20 -22.78 -8.94
N ILE A 24 -2.91 -23.06 -7.85
CA ILE A 24 -3.54 -22.02 -7.01
C ILE A 24 -2.47 -21.13 -6.39
N ALA A 25 -1.39 -21.70 -5.84
CA ALA A 25 -0.28 -20.94 -5.26
C ALA A 25 0.37 -20.01 -6.30
N THR A 26 0.65 -20.51 -7.52
CA THR A 26 1.18 -19.68 -8.62
C THR A 26 0.24 -18.53 -8.97
N LEU A 27 -1.08 -18.73 -8.93
CA LEU A 27 -2.04 -17.65 -9.19
C LEU A 27 -2.10 -16.64 -8.03
N LEU A 28 -2.05 -17.09 -6.78
CA LEU A 28 -2.00 -16.21 -5.61
C LEU A 28 -0.76 -15.31 -5.65
N GLU A 29 0.39 -15.88 -6.00
CA GLU A 29 1.64 -15.14 -6.20
C GLU A 29 1.56 -14.19 -7.40
N LYS A 30 1.11 -14.68 -8.57
CA LYS A 30 0.98 -13.87 -9.79
C LYS A 30 0.08 -12.65 -9.62
N PHE A 31 -1.00 -12.78 -8.84
CA PHE A 31 -1.91 -11.67 -8.56
C PHE A 31 -1.52 -10.88 -7.30
N ASN A 32 -0.33 -11.14 -6.75
CA ASN A 32 0.21 -10.55 -5.53
C ASN A 32 -0.77 -10.57 -4.35
N LEU A 33 -1.60 -11.62 -4.27
CA LEU A 33 -2.65 -11.76 -3.24
C LEU A 33 -2.10 -12.26 -1.91
N LEU A 34 -0.81 -12.60 -1.87
CA LEU A 34 -0.08 -12.98 -0.66
C LEU A 34 0.54 -11.77 0.05
N ALA A 35 0.66 -10.62 -0.62
CA ALA A 35 1.14 -9.39 -0.01
C ALA A 35 0.10 -8.79 0.94
N GLU A 36 0.59 -8.12 1.99
CA GLU A 36 -0.28 -7.32 2.86
C GLU A 36 -1.06 -6.29 2.04
N ASP A 37 -2.31 -6.04 2.43
CA ASP A 37 -3.06 -4.93 1.88
C ASP A 37 -2.34 -3.61 2.19
N LEU A 38 -1.93 -2.91 1.14
CA LEU A 38 -1.46 -1.56 1.26
C LEU A 38 -2.65 -0.63 1.49
N LEU A 39 -2.42 0.44 2.26
CA LEU A 39 -3.42 1.48 2.42
C LEU A 39 -3.65 2.15 1.06
N GLU A 40 -4.91 2.37 0.71
CA GLU A 40 -5.24 3.25 -0.42
C GLU A 40 -4.85 4.70 -0.07
N PRO A 41 -4.45 5.52 -1.07
CA PRO A 41 -4.21 6.93 -0.85
C PRO A 41 -5.45 7.61 -0.26
N SER A 42 -5.25 8.51 0.71
CA SER A 42 -6.34 9.33 1.27
C SER A 42 -6.90 10.28 0.22
N TYR A 43 -6.03 10.79 -0.66
CA TYR A 43 -6.38 11.62 -1.81
C TYR A 43 -5.20 11.66 -2.80
N VAL A 44 -5.44 12.24 -3.99
CA VAL A 44 -4.43 12.46 -5.02
C VAL A 44 -4.33 13.95 -5.30
N VAL A 45 -3.10 14.48 -5.36
CA VAL A 45 -2.81 15.88 -5.71
C VAL A 45 -2.26 15.93 -7.13
N THR A 46 -2.69 16.91 -7.91
CA THR A 46 -2.13 17.14 -9.26
C THR A 46 -1.20 18.35 -9.24
N VAL A 47 0.09 18.14 -9.49
CA VAL A 47 1.10 19.21 -9.56
C VAL A 47 1.75 19.18 -10.94
N PHE A 48 1.70 20.29 -11.67
CA PHE A 48 2.19 20.39 -13.06
C PHE A 48 1.68 19.29 -14.01
N GLY A 49 0.45 18.81 -13.79
CA GLY A 49 -0.17 17.75 -14.61
C GLY A 49 0.27 16.32 -14.24
N GLN A 50 1.04 16.15 -13.17
CA GLN A 50 1.39 14.84 -12.62
C GLN A 50 0.57 14.56 -11.36
N GLU A 51 0.11 13.32 -11.22
CA GLU A 51 -0.65 12.85 -10.06
C GLU A 51 0.30 12.32 -8.97
N HIS A 52 0.04 12.74 -7.73
CA HIS A 52 0.79 12.39 -6.54
C HIS A 52 -0.18 11.84 -5.49
N PRO A 53 -0.23 10.51 -5.26
CA PRO A 53 -1.01 9.96 -4.16
C PRO A 53 -0.44 10.42 -2.82
N VAL A 54 -1.35 10.76 -1.90
CA VAL A 54 -1.03 11.18 -0.54
C VAL A 54 -1.74 10.28 0.46
N TRP A 55 -0.98 9.75 1.41
CA TRP A 55 -1.47 9.01 2.55
C TRP A 55 -1.43 9.91 3.78
N ASP A 56 -2.61 10.37 4.19
CA ASP A 56 -2.80 11.11 5.43
C ASP A 56 -2.90 10.11 6.60
N ALA A 57 -1.79 9.94 7.32
CA ALA A 57 -1.66 8.92 8.34
C ALA A 57 -2.20 9.39 9.69
N THR A 58 -1.95 10.64 10.03
CA THR A 58 -2.45 11.31 11.24
C THR A 58 -2.56 12.80 10.98
N LEU A 59 -3.27 13.54 11.84
CA LEU A 59 -3.38 15.02 11.78
C LEU A 59 -2.04 15.76 11.66
N GLY A 60 -0.92 15.11 11.99
CA GLY A 60 0.42 15.68 11.90
C GLY A 60 1.37 14.96 10.95
N PHE A 61 0.93 13.96 10.17
CA PHE A 61 1.83 13.19 9.31
C PHE A 61 1.20 12.81 7.98
N THR A 62 1.87 13.17 6.89
CA THR A 62 1.50 12.73 5.54
C THR A 62 2.72 12.19 4.81
N ALA A 63 2.49 11.14 4.02
CA ALA A 63 3.45 10.62 3.06
C ALA A 63 2.90 10.81 1.65
N GLU A 64 3.75 11.29 0.74
CA GLU A 64 3.42 11.55 -0.66
C GLU A 64 4.46 10.84 -1.53
N ALA A 65 3.98 10.10 -2.53
CA ALA A 65 4.84 9.47 -3.52
C ALA A 65 4.61 10.09 -4.90
N GLN A 66 5.65 10.09 -5.73
CA GLN A 66 5.57 10.52 -7.13
C GLN A 66 5.84 9.32 -8.04
N SER A 67 4.98 9.14 -9.05
CA SER A 67 5.19 8.09 -10.05
C SER A 67 6.50 8.33 -10.82
N GLY A 68 7.31 7.28 -10.96
CA GLY A 68 8.62 7.34 -11.63
C GLY A 68 9.71 8.06 -10.84
N SER A 69 9.52 8.25 -9.53
CA SER A 69 10.52 8.78 -8.61
C SER A 69 10.77 7.79 -7.49
N SER A 70 12.04 7.60 -7.13
CA SER A 70 12.42 6.83 -5.94
C SER A 70 12.22 7.61 -4.63
N ASP A 71 11.85 8.90 -4.72
CA ASP A 71 11.74 9.78 -3.57
C ASP A 71 10.33 9.77 -2.97
N ILE A 72 10.26 9.63 -1.64
CA ILE A 72 9.03 9.79 -0.86
C ILE A 72 9.12 11.10 -0.09
N LYS A 73 8.11 11.96 -0.23
CA LYS A 73 8.03 13.21 0.51
C LYS A 73 7.22 13.02 1.78
N ILE A 74 7.79 13.48 2.90
CA ILE A 74 7.18 13.38 4.22
C ILE A 74 6.90 14.78 4.76
N TRP A 75 5.67 15.02 5.19
CA TRP A 75 5.32 16.19 5.97
C TRP A 75 5.00 15.77 7.39
N CYS A 76 5.75 16.31 8.35
CA CYS A 76 5.60 16.04 9.78
C CYS A 76 5.40 17.37 10.51
N TYR A 77 4.22 17.53 11.11
CA TYR A 77 3.83 18.71 11.90
C TYR A 77 3.91 18.46 13.41
N TYR A 78 4.46 17.32 13.83
CA TYR A 78 4.72 17.03 15.24
C TYR A 78 5.90 17.86 15.75
N GLU A 79 5.80 18.34 16.99
CA GLU A 79 6.89 19.07 17.63
C GLU A 79 8.07 18.12 17.94
N PRO A 80 9.33 18.56 17.82
CA PRO A 80 10.47 17.74 18.21
C PRO A 80 10.37 17.27 19.67
N GLY A 81 10.38 15.95 19.87
CA GLY A 81 10.26 15.33 21.19
C GLY A 81 8.83 15.03 21.64
N GLU A 82 7.82 15.36 20.84
CA GLU A 82 6.45 14.93 21.07
C GLU A 82 6.36 13.39 20.99
N SER A 83 5.67 12.79 21.96
CA SER A 83 5.50 11.34 22.01
C SER A 83 4.35 10.89 21.11
N LEU A 84 4.61 9.88 20.29
CA LEU A 84 3.59 9.21 19.50
C LEU A 84 3.02 8.04 20.27
N THR A 85 1.69 7.87 20.21
CA THR A 85 1.05 6.64 20.64
C THR A 85 1.44 5.49 19.71
N LEU A 86 1.37 4.25 20.23
CA LEU A 86 1.62 3.05 19.42
C LEU A 86 0.68 2.96 18.20
N ALA A 87 -0.56 3.43 18.32
CA ALA A 87 -1.51 3.48 17.23
C ALA A 87 -1.04 4.43 16.11
N GLN A 88 -0.64 5.67 16.46
CA GLN A 88 -0.11 6.65 15.51
C GLN A 88 1.14 6.13 14.80
N ALA A 89 2.08 5.52 15.55
CA ALA A 89 3.29 4.94 14.96
C ALA A 89 2.96 3.82 13.95
N ARG A 90 1.95 2.99 14.23
CA ARG A 90 1.48 1.95 13.30
C ARG A 90 0.89 2.54 12.04
N THR A 91 0.04 3.57 12.15
CA THR A 91 -0.57 4.21 10.98
C THR A 91 0.49 4.89 10.11
N ILE A 92 1.46 5.59 10.71
CA ILE A 92 2.59 6.19 9.99
C ILE A 92 3.39 5.13 9.23
N ARG A 93 3.72 4.01 9.88
CA ARG A 93 4.42 2.90 9.23
C ARG A 93 3.66 2.35 8.02
N GLN A 94 2.34 2.19 8.13
CA GLN A 94 1.52 1.70 7.03
C GLN A 94 1.43 2.69 5.87
N ALA A 95 1.32 3.99 6.15
CA ALA A 95 1.33 5.04 5.13
C ALA A 95 2.67 5.07 4.37
N LEU A 96 3.79 5.00 5.10
CA LEU A 96 5.12 4.93 4.48
C LEU A 96 5.31 3.67 3.64
N HIS A 97 4.87 2.51 4.14
CA HIS A 97 4.95 1.25 3.40
C HIS A 97 4.13 1.31 2.10
N ALA A 98 2.92 1.91 2.13
CA ALA A 98 2.11 2.09 0.94
C ALA A 98 2.75 3.05 -0.07
N ALA A 99 3.32 4.17 0.41
CA ALA A 99 4.04 5.13 -0.44
C ALA A 99 5.28 4.53 -1.11
N GLU A 100 6.05 3.73 -0.36
CA GLU A 100 7.24 3.02 -0.87
C GLU A 100 6.90 2.05 -1.98
N ASN A 101 5.87 1.22 -1.79
CA ASN A 101 5.46 0.27 -2.83
C ASN A 101 4.93 0.98 -4.08
N TYR A 102 4.20 2.09 -3.93
CA TYR A 102 3.74 2.87 -5.10
C TYR A 102 4.91 3.45 -5.92
N ALA A 103 5.96 3.93 -5.23
CA ALA A 103 7.16 4.43 -5.88
C ALA A 103 7.92 3.30 -6.61
N GLY A 104 8.01 2.11 -6.01
CA GLY A 104 8.71 0.96 -6.58
C GLY A 104 7.99 0.26 -7.75
N ASP A 105 6.65 0.31 -7.80
CA ASP A 105 5.84 -0.33 -8.86
C ASP A 105 6.03 0.27 -10.26
N HIS A 106 6.83 1.34 -10.42
CA HIS A 106 7.08 2.01 -11.71
C HIS A 106 8.49 1.81 -12.28
N ASP A 107 9.34 0.97 -11.65
CA ASP A 107 10.70 0.66 -12.09
C ASP A 107 10.82 -0.69 -12.88
N GLU A 108 9.71 -1.37 -13.19
CA GLU A 108 9.64 -2.55 -14.09
C GLU A 108 8.98 -2.22 -15.45
#